data_AF-A0A917Q9F2-F1
#
_entry.id   AF-A0A917Q9F2-F1
#
_cell.length_a   1.000
_cell.length_b   1.000
_cell.length_c   1.000
_cell.angle_alpha   90.00
_cell.angle_beta   90.00
_cell.angle_gamma   90.00
#
_symmetry.space_group_name_H-M   'P 1'
#
loop_
_entity.id
_entity.type
_entity.pdbx_description
1 polymer ?
#
loop_
_entity_poly.entity_id
_entity_poly.type
_entity_poly.pdbx_seq_one_letter_code
_entity_poly.pdbx_strand_id
1 'polypeptide(L)'
;MGVVFSRRALLLGVGASALGAVSGPLPVGSLATPSPGVALTSASTTFTAERAAAAEAAVVDRYVGTLWGLPGHATGLLTWPAPLGARTIGRWCYWWQAHLLDCAVDAAIREPNTERTKRIRALAAGIRARNFTGWTNRYYDDMAWLVLALDRAQGLGADFANPVGQLMSALRAGWSTEVGAVPWRTDDNYYNTPATGPAGVAFARTGDLALAEKAAEFLHTRLRDPETGLIADGIHHPDGRINHTRHTYNQGVALGLYLELATRTGQSTYLKRIEDLVAAIAENLTTPHGVIVGAAGNDEGLFMGILARYLADVARVCGDTTAAAIVTASAEAAWAHRVDGGDGHPLFGTEWARPASMTNAAHRDLSVQLSGWMVLEAHHRMVSSG
;
A
#
# COMPACT_ATOMS: atom_id res chain seq x y z
N MET A 1 -18.68 -38.68 43.23
CA MET A 1 -18.30 -38.26 44.60
C MET A 1 -17.75 -39.49 45.31
N GLY A 2 -16.50 -39.47 45.81
CA GLY A 2 -15.86 -40.51 46.65
C GLY A 2 -15.20 -41.68 45.89
N VAL A 3 -13.99 -41.55 45.33
CA VAL A 3 -12.66 -41.82 45.93
C VAL A 3 -12.43 -43.30 46.30
N VAL A 4 -11.54 -43.95 45.53
CA VAL A 4 -10.92 -45.25 45.83
C VAL A 4 -9.39 -45.08 45.88
N PHE A 5 -8.82 -45.55 47.01
CA PHE A 5 -7.48 -46.10 47.31
C PHE A 5 -6.60 -46.52 46.11
N SER A 6 -5.27 -46.72 46.15
CA SER A 6 -4.19 -46.71 47.14
C SER A 6 -2.85 -46.95 46.38
N ARG A 7 -1.74 -46.75 47.07
CA ARG A 7 -0.31 -46.86 46.71
C ARG A 7 0.17 -48.26 46.28
N ARG A 8 1.18 -48.30 45.38
CA ARG A 8 2.50 -49.01 45.39
C ARG A 8 2.90 -49.43 43.96
N ALA A 9 4.04 -48.97 43.43
CA ALA A 9 5.37 -49.63 43.37
C ALA A 9 5.38 -50.86 42.42
N LEU A 10 6.34 -51.16 41.54
CA LEU A 10 7.76 -50.82 41.41
C LEU A 10 8.27 -51.38 40.04
N LEU A 11 9.15 -50.62 39.37
CA LEU A 11 10.34 -50.97 38.56
C LEU A 11 10.34 -51.89 37.30
N LEU A 12 11.18 -51.42 36.35
CA LEU A 12 11.97 -52.05 35.26
C LEU A 12 11.46 -51.70 33.85
N GLY A 13 12.21 -51.06 32.96
CA GLY A 13 13.58 -50.57 33.00
C GLY A 13 13.99 -50.03 31.61
N VAL A 14 15.21 -49.49 31.54
CA VAL A 14 16.03 -49.26 30.34
C VAL A 14 15.49 -48.18 29.39
N GLY A 15 16.17 -47.09 29.05
CA GLY A 15 17.55 -46.67 29.27
C GLY A 15 17.78 -45.36 28.51
N ALA A 16 19.04 -44.94 28.48
CA ALA A 16 19.60 -43.81 27.72
C ALA A 16 19.41 -42.40 28.32
N SER A 17 20.38 -42.10 29.17
CA SER A 17 21.01 -40.81 29.50
C SER A 17 20.76 -39.64 28.55
N ALA A 18 20.43 -38.52 29.18
CA ALA A 18 20.53 -37.17 28.65
C ALA A 18 21.97 -36.81 28.27
N LEU A 19 22.12 -36.15 27.13
CA LEU A 19 23.19 -35.20 26.86
C LEU A 19 22.52 -33.97 26.24
N GLY A 20 22.72 -32.83 26.88
CA GLY A 20 22.23 -31.55 26.38
C GLY A 20 22.84 -31.21 25.03
N ALA A 21 22.02 -30.67 24.15
CA ALA A 21 22.48 -29.95 22.98
C ALA A 21 21.80 -28.58 23.00
N VAL A 22 22.63 -27.57 23.21
CA VAL A 22 22.35 -26.16 22.94
C VAL A 22 22.00 -26.06 21.45
N SER A 23 20.76 -25.72 21.13
CA SER A 23 20.33 -25.46 19.76
C SER A 23 20.91 -24.13 19.28
N GLY A 24 22.13 -24.18 18.75
CA GLY A 24 22.69 -23.11 17.93
C GLY A 24 21.95 -23.00 16.58
N PRO A 25 22.11 -21.87 15.87
CA PRO A 25 21.47 -21.68 14.57
C PRO A 25 22.03 -22.67 13.54
N LEU A 26 21.13 -23.28 12.75
CA LEU A 26 21.45 -24.24 11.71
C LEU A 26 22.29 -23.59 10.57
N PRO A 27 23.18 -24.36 9.91
CA PRO A 27 24.04 -23.84 8.86
C PRO A 27 23.24 -23.58 7.58
N VAL A 28 23.46 -22.40 7.00
CA VAL A 28 22.98 -22.02 5.68
C VAL A 28 23.70 -22.89 4.65
N GLY A 29 22.95 -23.78 4.00
CA GLY A 29 23.41 -24.53 2.83
C GLY A 29 23.67 -23.59 1.67
N SER A 30 24.90 -23.65 1.14
CA SER A 30 25.39 -22.94 -0.03
C SER A 30 24.50 -23.17 -1.26
N LEU A 31 23.72 -22.16 -1.65
CA LEU A 31 23.10 -22.07 -2.97
C LEU A 31 23.88 -21.06 -3.81
N ALA A 32 24.37 -21.58 -4.95
CA ALA A 32 24.80 -20.93 -6.18
C ALA A 32 25.33 -19.47 -6.11
N THR A 33 26.58 -19.32 -6.53
CA THR A 33 27.20 -18.04 -6.94
C THR A 33 26.27 -17.24 -7.86
N PRO A 34 26.06 -15.94 -7.61
CA PRO A 34 25.31 -15.11 -8.54
C PRO A 34 26.11 -14.92 -9.84
N SER A 35 25.44 -15.12 -10.97
CA SER A 35 25.85 -14.57 -12.26
C SER A 35 26.06 -13.05 -12.13
N PRO A 36 26.95 -12.42 -12.92
CA PRO A 36 27.27 -11.01 -12.74
C PRO A 36 26.05 -10.15 -13.08
N GLY A 37 25.35 -9.69 -12.05
CA GLY A 37 24.35 -8.65 -12.14
C GLY A 37 25.01 -7.35 -12.58
N VAL A 38 24.37 -6.64 -13.50
CA VAL A 38 24.77 -5.30 -13.92
C VAL A 38 24.87 -4.43 -12.66
N ALA A 39 26.07 -4.04 -12.27
CA ALA A 39 26.28 -3.10 -11.17
C ALA A 39 25.60 -1.77 -11.55
N LEU A 40 24.45 -1.48 -10.93
CA LEU A 40 23.80 -0.19 -11.05
C LEU A 40 24.73 0.88 -10.47
N THR A 41 25.05 1.89 -11.27
CA THR A 41 26.04 2.91 -10.90
C THR A 41 25.47 3.83 -9.82
N SER A 42 26.32 4.30 -8.90
CA SER A 42 25.95 5.27 -7.86
C SER A 42 25.23 6.52 -8.41
N ALA A 43 25.54 6.90 -9.65
CA ALA A 43 24.88 7.99 -10.36
C ALA A 43 23.39 7.73 -10.65
N SER A 44 23.00 6.49 -10.95
CA SER A 44 21.60 6.11 -11.18
C SER A 44 20.77 6.21 -9.89
N THR A 45 21.34 5.76 -8.77
CA THR A 45 20.70 5.86 -7.45
C THR A 45 20.53 7.31 -7.01
N THR A 46 21.53 8.17 -7.21
CA THR A 46 21.43 9.61 -6.92
C THR A 46 20.33 10.26 -7.75
N PHE A 47 20.26 9.95 -9.05
CA PHE A 47 19.29 10.56 -9.94
C PHE A 47 17.84 10.16 -9.62
N THR A 48 17.58 8.89 -9.30
CA THR A 48 16.24 8.46 -8.88
C THR A 48 15.81 9.10 -7.57
N ALA A 49 16.74 9.28 -6.62
CA ALA A 49 16.48 9.97 -5.36
C ALA A 49 16.12 11.45 -5.56
N GLU A 50 16.84 12.16 -6.44
CA GLU A 50 16.57 13.56 -6.78
C GLU A 50 15.18 13.74 -7.39
N ARG A 51 14.76 12.83 -8.29
CA ARG A 51 13.43 12.85 -8.90
C ARG A 51 12.33 12.70 -7.85
N ALA A 52 12.48 11.74 -6.94
CA ALA A 52 11.55 11.52 -5.85
C ALA A 52 11.50 12.73 -4.88
N ALA A 53 12.66 13.31 -4.55
CA ALA A 53 12.74 14.53 -3.73
C ALA A 53 12.08 15.74 -4.40
N ALA A 54 12.22 15.89 -5.73
CA ALA A 54 11.55 16.96 -6.47
C ALA A 54 10.01 16.82 -6.45
N ALA A 55 9.50 15.59 -6.55
CA ALA A 55 8.07 15.32 -6.43
C ALA A 55 7.56 15.55 -4.99
N GLU A 56 8.33 15.14 -3.97
CA GLU A 56 8.05 15.47 -2.57
C GLU A 56 7.92 16.98 -2.37
N ALA A 57 8.93 17.75 -2.80
CA ALA A 57 8.93 19.21 -2.66
C ALA A 57 7.71 19.84 -3.34
N ALA A 58 7.40 19.42 -4.57
CA ALA A 58 6.22 19.88 -5.31
C ALA A 58 4.91 19.64 -4.53
N VAL A 59 4.74 18.46 -3.94
CA VAL A 59 3.53 18.13 -3.19
C VAL A 59 3.47 18.91 -1.88
N VAL A 60 4.58 18.99 -1.17
CA VAL A 60 4.67 19.69 0.13
C VAL A 60 4.36 21.17 -0.03
N ASP A 61 4.99 21.84 -0.98
CA ASP A 61 4.89 23.29 -1.14
C ASP A 61 3.51 23.71 -1.66
N ARG A 62 2.90 22.90 -2.54
CA ARG A 62 1.60 23.23 -3.15
C ARG A 62 0.40 22.80 -2.31
N TYR A 63 0.48 21.64 -1.65
CA TYR A 63 -0.70 21.01 -1.07
C TYR A 63 -0.67 20.95 0.46
N VAL A 64 0.50 20.81 1.10
CA VAL A 64 0.57 20.65 2.55
C VAL A 64 0.48 22.01 3.24
N GLY A 65 -0.41 22.12 4.22
CA GLY A 65 -0.52 23.34 5.02
C GLY A 65 -1.05 23.08 6.42
N THR A 66 -0.83 24.05 7.31
CA THR A 66 -1.31 24.00 8.69
C THR A 66 -2.83 23.98 8.75
N LEU A 67 -3.40 23.03 9.48
CA LEU A 67 -4.84 22.92 9.71
C LEU A 67 -5.29 23.98 10.71
N TRP A 68 -6.17 24.90 10.29
CA TRP A 68 -6.75 25.95 11.14
C TRP A 68 -5.73 26.81 11.92
N GLY A 69 -4.49 26.91 11.42
CA GLY A 69 -3.40 27.60 12.11
C GLY A 69 -2.87 26.89 13.36
N LEU A 70 -3.32 25.66 13.64
CA LEU A 70 -2.89 24.88 14.80
C LEU A 70 -1.46 24.34 14.60
N PRO A 71 -0.49 24.73 15.45
CA PRO A 71 0.86 24.16 15.40
C PRO A 71 0.82 22.63 15.50
N GLY A 72 1.67 21.97 14.71
CA GLY A 72 1.76 20.51 14.72
C GLY A 72 0.56 19.78 14.12
N HIS A 73 -0.34 20.46 13.40
CA HIS A 73 -1.45 19.84 12.66
C HIS A 73 -1.40 20.29 11.21
N ALA A 74 -1.28 19.33 10.28
CA ALA A 74 -1.18 19.60 8.86
C ALA A 74 -2.17 18.75 8.06
N THR A 75 -2.66 19.29 6.95
CA THR A 75 -3.49 18.58 5.98
C THR A 75 -3.09 18.96 4.56
N GLY A 76 -3.25 18.03 3.63
CA GLY A 76 -3.17 18.25 2.20
C GLY A 76 -4.46 18.88 1.64
N LEU A 77 -4.29 19.90 0.81
CA LEU A 77 -5.30 20.45 -0.07
C LEU A 77 -5.66 19.44 -1.18
N LEU A 78 -6.88 19.49 -1.71
CA LEU A 78 -7.29 18.55 -2.77
C LEU A 78 -6.86 18.99 -4.16
N THR A 79 -6.70 20.29 -4.40
CA THR A 79 -6.36 20.85 -5.71
C THR A 79 -5.37 22.00 -5.55
N TRP A 80 -4.60 22.25 -6.60
CA TRP A 80 -3.71 23.41 -6.71
C TRP A 80 -4.02 24.22 -8.00
N PRO A 81 -3.98 25.56 -7.96
CA PRO A 81 -4.12 26.39 -6.78
C PRO A 81 -5.39 26.06 -5.99
N ALA A 82 -5.34 26.21 -4.66
CA ALA A 82 -6.49 25.90 -3.82
C ALA A 82 -7.62 26.93 -4.00
N PRO A 83 -8.89 26.49 -4.02
CA PRO A 83 -10.02 27.42 -3.99
C PRO A 83 -10.08 28.19 -2.67
N LEU A 84 -10.78 29.33 -2.66
CA LEU A 84 -10.98 30.11 -1.45
C LEU A 84 -11.59 29.24 -0.33
N GLY A 85 -11.04 29.34 0.89
CA GLY A 85 -11.57 28.61 2.05
C GLY A 85 -11.27 27.10 2.09
N ALA A 86 -10.48 26.56 1.16
CA ALA A 86 -10.12 25.15 1.12
C ALA A 86 -9.49 24.62 2.43
N ARG A 87 -8.80 25.49 3.18
CA ARG A 87 -8.08 25.14 4.42
C ARG A 87 -8.94 25.15 5.69
N THR A 88 -10.19 25.59 5.63
CA THR A 88 -11.05 25.75 6.81
C THR A 88 -12.33 24.92 6.72
N ILE A 89 -13.19 25.23 5.74
CA ILE A 89 -14.55 24.65 5.58
C ILE A 89 -14.67 23.86 4.27
N GLY A 90 -13.65 23.94 3.40
CA GLY A 90 -13.67 23.28 2.09
C GLY A 90 -13.72 21.75 2.12
N ARG A 91 -13.99 21.17 0.95
CA ARG A 91 -13.98 19.72 0.70
C ARG A 91 -12.64 19.13 1.18
N TRP A 92 -12.73 18.01 1.88
CA TRP A 92 -11.59 17.26 2.39
C TRP A 92 -11.83 15.78 2.11
N CYS A 93 -10.78 15.05 1.75
CA CYS A 93 -10.86 13.64 1.34
C CYS A 93 -9.93 12.83 2.22
N TYR A 94 -10.51 12.00 3.10
CA TYR A 94 -9.80 11.27 4.14
C TYR A 94 -8.72 10.35 3.56
N TRP A 95 -9.06 9.50 2.59
CA TRP A 95 -8.12 8.51 2.07
C TRP A 95 -6.98 9.13 1.25
N TRP A 96 -7.20 10.30 0.62
CA TRP A 96 -6.09 11.03 -0.03
C TRP A 96 -5.07 11.50 1.01
N GLN A 97 -5.51 11.83 2.23
CA GLN A 97 -4.59 12.17 3.31
C GLN A 97 -3.82 10.95 3.82
N ALA A 98 -4.47 9.77 3.85
CA ALA A 98 -3.79 8.53 4.18
C ALA A 98 -2.64 8.26 3.18
N HIS A 99 -2.88 8.43 1.88
CA HIS A 99 -1.82 8.29 0.87
C HIS A 99 -0.78 9.41 0.90
N LEU A 100 -1.16 10.65 1.23
CA LEU A 100 -0.20 11.73 1.47
C LEU A 100 0.73 11.40 2.64
N LEU A 101 0.18 10.87 3.74
CA LEU A 101 0.95 10.37 4.87
C LEU A 101 1.89 9.24 4.44
N ASP A 102 1.39 8.30 3.62
CA ASP A 102 2.13 7.16 3.12
C ASP A 102 3.31 7.56 2.21
N CYS A 103 3.13 8.55 1.34
CA CYS A 103 4.23 9.13 0.55
C CYS A 103 5.23 9.91 1.42
N ALA A 104 4.77 10.60 2.47
CA ALA A 104 5.66 11.25 3.43
C ALA A 104 6.51 10.21 4.19
N VAL A 105 5.96 9.02 4.47
CA VAL A 105 6.70 7.87 5.01
C VAL A 105 7.74 7.35 4.01
N ASP A 106 7.41 7.25 2.71
CA ASP A 106 8.41 6.89 1.69
C ASP A 106 9.61 7.84 1.68
N ALA A 107 9.37 9.15 1.66
CA ALA A 107 10.43 10.14 1.69
C ALA A 107 11.28 10.08 2.96
N ALA A 108 10.65 9.80 4.11
CA ALA A 108 11.36 9.63 5.39
C ALA A 108 12.20 8.34 5.44
N ILE A 109 11.79 7.28 4.73
CA ILE A 109 12.58 6.06 4.55
C ILE A 109 13.76 6.33 3.60
N ARG A 110 13.52 6.99 2.47
CA ARG A 110 14.54 7.33 1.47
C ARG A 110 15.66 8.18 2.06
N GLU A 111 15.29 9.21 2.82
CA GLU A 111 16.26 10.12 3.43
C GLU A 111 15.73 10.58 4.81
N PRO A 112 16.13 9.91 5.90
CA PRO A 112 15.66 10.23 7.24
C PRO A 112 16.10 11.63 7.70
N ASN A 113 15.14 12.47 8.11
CA ASN A 113 15.45 13.72 8.80
C ASN A 113 14.30 14.15 9.73
N THR A 114 14.63 15.04 10.68
CA THR A 114 13.71 15.52 11.72
C THR A 114 12.46 16.21 11.14
N GLU A 115 12.59 16.94 10.03
CA GLU A 115 11.47 17.67 9.42
C GLU A 115 10.46 16.73 8.77
N ARG A 116 10.91 15.65 8.11
CA ARG A 116 10.03 14.61 7.57
C ARG A 116 9.31 13.86 8.69
N THR A 117 9.98 13.53 9.79
CA THR A 117 9.31 12.91 10.95
C THR A 117 8.29 13.84 11.60
N LYS A 118 8.60 15.15 11.72
CA LYS A 118 7.63 16.15 12.19
C LYS A 118 6.43 16.25 11.25
N ARG A 119 6.63 16.23 9.93
CA ARG A 119 5.57 16.27 8.92
C ARG A 119 4.64 15.06 9.05
N ILE A 120 5.19 13.85 9.19
CA ILE A 120 4.40 12.61 9.41
C ILE A 120 3.49 12.77 10.63
N ARG A 121 4.04 13.20 11.77
CA ARG A 121 3.25 13.44 13.00
C ARG A 121 2.19 14.52 12.81
N ALA A 122 2.53 15.60 12.12
CA ALA A 122 1.61 16.71 11.88
C ALA A 122 0.46 16.32 10.94
N LEU A 123 0.74 15.54 9.90
CA LEU A 123 -0.27 14.99 8.99
C LEU A 123 -1.21 14.04 9.75
N ALA A 124 -0.66 13.10 10.54
CA ALA A 124 -1.47 12.19 11.34
C ALA A 124 -2.38 12.94 12.34
N ALA A 125 -1.82 13.94 13.05
CA ALA A 125 -2.59 14.79 13.95
C ALA A 125 -3.68 15.59 13.21
N GLY A 126 -3.36 16.12 12.03
CA GLY A 126 -4.31 16.86 11.20
C GLY A 126 -5.44 15.99 10.66
N ILE A 127 -5.15 14.75 10.24
CA ILE A 127 -6.17 13.77 9.81
C ILE A 127 -7.16 13.52 10.94
N ARG A 128 -6.66 13.19 12.14
CA ARG A 128 -7.49 12.94 13.32
C ARG A 128 -8.33 14.16 13.72
N ALA A 129 -7.74 15.36 13.66
CA ALA A 129 -8.44 16.59 14.05
C ALA A 129 -9.50 17.01 13.03
N ARG A 130 -9.22 16.83 11.73
CA ARG A 130 -10.13 17.18 10.64
C ARG A 130 -11.31 16.20 10.54
N ASN A 131 -11.08 14.94 10.86
CA ASN A 131 -12.11 13.93 10.97
C ASN A 131 -12.77 13.99 12.36
N PHE A 132 -13.90 14.69 12.49
CA PHE A 132 -14.54 14.94 13.80
C PHE A 132 -14.92 13.67 14.60
N THR A 133 -14.99 12.51 13.94
CA THR A 133 -15.19 11.20 14.59
C THR A 133 -13.89 10.57 15.10
N GLY A 134 -12.76 11.27 15.03
CA GLY A 134 -11.44 10.81 15.45
C GLY A 134 -10.72 10.05 14.33
N TRP A 135 -10.31 8.81 14.60
CA TRP A 135 -9.62 7.98 13.61
C TRP A 135 -10.58 7.20 12.73
N THR A 136 -11.75 6.81 13.24
CA THR A 136 -12.68 5.98 12.48
C THR A 136 -13.62 6.82 11.64
N ASN A 137 -14.11 6.28 10.53
CA ASN A 137 -15.19 6.85 9.75
C ASN A 137 -16.11 5.72 9.24
N ARG A 138 -17.06 6.04 8.35
CA ARG A 138 -18.03 5.06 7.83
C ARG A 138 -17.50 4.16 6.71
N TYR A 139 -16.37 4.49 6.12
CA TYR A 139 -15.78 3.88 4.92
C TYR A 139 -14.62 2.97 5.35
N TYR A 140 -14.75 1.67 5.09
CA TYR A 140 -13.75 0.71 5.58
C TYR A 140 -12.46 0.74 4.77
N ASP A 141 -12.55 1.05 3.48
CA ASP A 141 -11.42 1.36 2.61
C ASP A 141 -10.61 2.55 3.11
N ASP A 142 -11.26 3.68 3.40
CA ASP A 142 -10.62 4.87 4.00
C ASP A 142 -9.81 4.49 5.25
N MET A 143 -10.45 3.77 6.19
CA MET A 143 -9.82 3.34 7.44
C MET A 143 -8.64 2.39 7.17
N ALA A 144 -8.80 1.43 6.26
CA ALA A 144 -7.76 0.48 5.92
C ALA A 144 -6.52 1.16 5.32
N TRP A 145 -6.68 2.12 4.41
CA TRP A 145 -5.56 2.90 3.87
C TRP A 145 -4.80 3.65 4.96
N LEU A 146 -5.52 4.25 5.94
CA LEU A 146 -4.85 4.92 7.04
C LEU A 146 -4.11 3.95 7.97
N VAL A 147 -4.65 2.76 8.22
CA VAL A 147 -3.92 1.72 8.98
C VAL A 147 -2.59 1.43 8.33
N LEU A 148 -2.56 1.19 7.01
CA LEU A 148 -1.33 0.87 6.30
C LEU A 148 -0.29 1.98 6.40
N ALA A 149 -0.71 3.24 6.24
CA ALA A 149 0.20 4.38 6.35
C ALA A 149 0.75 4.57 7.78
N LEU A 150 -0.12 4.48 8.80
CA LEU A 150 0.29 4.61 10.21
C LEU A 150 1.18 3.47 10.65
N ASP A 151 0.87 2.23 10.24
CA ASP A 151 1.68 1.05 10.54
C ASP A 151 3.11 1.18 10.01
N ARG A 152 3.26 1.61 8.75
CA ARG A 152 4.58 1.92 8.18
C ARG A 152 5.29 3.06 8.93
N ALA A 153 4.56 4.09 9.35
CA ALA A 153 5.13 5.20 10.10
C ALA A 153 5.65 4.77 11.50
N GLN A 154 5.08 3.72 12.12
CA GLN A 154 5.60 3.17 13.38
C GLN A 154 7.04 2.64 13.23
N GLY A 155 7.36 2.05 12.07
CA GLY A 155 8.72 1.60 11.75
C GLY A 155 9.77 2.70 11.75
N LEU A 156 9.35 3.97 11.72
CA LEU A 156 10.22 5.16 11.79
C LEU A 156 10.32 5.75 13.21
N GLY A 157 9.83 5.04 14.24
CA GLY A 157 9.87 5.49 15.63
C GLY A 157 8.76 6.48 16.02
N ALA A 158 7.68 6.55 15.25
CA ALA A 158 6.47 7.27 15.65
C ALA A 158 5.52 6.36 16.43
N ASP A 159 5.02 6.80 17.58
CA ASP A 159 4.06 6.02 18.37
C ASP A 159 2.64 6.18 17.80
N PHE A 160 2.23 5.19 17.02
CA PHE A 160 0.88 5.07 16.45
C PHE A 160 0.19 3.76 16.84
N ALA A 161 0.63 3.10 17.92
CA ALA A 161 0.07 1.80 18.32
C ALA A 161 -1.41 1.91 18.68
N ASN A 162 -1.78 2.95 19.43
CA ASN A 162 -3.18 3.21 19.80
C ASN A 162 -4.09 3.50 18.59
N PRO A 163 -3.79 4.45 17.68
CA PRO A 163 -4.64 4.68 16.51
C PRO A 163 -4.73 3.48 15.57
N VAL A 164 -3.63 2.75 15.34
CA VAL A 164 -3.67 1.49 14.58
C VAL A 164 -4.62 0.49 15.25
N GLY A 165 -4.55 0.32 16.58
CA GLY A 165 -5.47 -0.54 17.33
C GLY A 165 -6.95 -0.16 17.19
N GLN A 166 -7.28 1.14 17.22
CA GLN A 166 -8.65 1.62 17.04
C GLN A 166 -9.19 1.30 15.64
N LEU A 167 -8.41 1.62 14.61
CA LEU A 167 -8.79 1.35 13.21
C LEU A 167 -8.90 -0.15 12.94
N MET A 168 -7.96 -0.97 13.43
CA MET A 168 -8.01 -2.42 13.31
C MET A 168 -9.24 -3.01 14.00
N SER A 169 -9.65 -2.45 15.14
CA SER A 169 -10.89 -2.87 15.81
C SER A 169 -12.12 -2.53 14.97
N ALA A 170 -12.14 -1.37 14.30
CA ALA A 170 -13.21 -1.00 13.37
C ALA A 170 -13.27 -1.93 12.15
N LEU A 171 -12.11 -2.26 11.53
CA LEU A 171 -12.05 -3.19 10.41
C LEU A 171 -12.56 -4.60 10.80
N ARG A 172 -12.20 -5.09 11.99
CA ARG A 172 -12.72 -6.36 12.50
C ARG A 172 -14.22 -6.31 12.79
N ALA A 173 -14.71 -5.20 13.32
CA ALA A 173 -16.15 -5.02 13.56
C ALA A 173 -16.96 -4.99 12.27
N GLY A 174 -16.38 -4.49 11.17
CA GLY A 174 -16.99 -4.51 9.85
C GLY A 174 -16.89 -5.84 9.10
N TRP A 175 -16.12 -6.81 9.61
CA TRP A 175 -15.89 -8.07 8.93
C TRP A 175 -17.17 -8.92 8.88
N SER A 176 -17.59 -9.30 7.68
CA SER A 176 -18.66 -10.28 7.49
C SER A 176 -18.10 -11.69 7.44
N THR A 177 -18.44 -12.53 8.42
CA THR A 177 -18.05 -13.95 8.41
C THR A 177 -18.76 -14.76 7.33
N GLU A 178 -19.97 -14.35 6.95
CA GLU A 178 -20.76 -14.99 5.90
C GLU A 178 -20.13 -14.75 4.52
N VAL A 179 -19.73 -13.50 4.25
CA VAL A 179 -19.17 -13.12 2.95
C VAL A 179 -17.65 -13.35 2.89
N GLY A 180 -16.97 -13.34 4.04
CA GLY A 180 -15.51 -13.46 4.11
C GLY A 180 -14.78 -12.17 3.69
N ALA A 181 -15.40 -11.02 3.90
CA ALA A 181 -14.95 -9.72 3.40
C ALA A 181 -15.47 -8.57 4.28
N VAL A 182 -14.94 -7.38 4.05
CA VAL A 182 -15.44 -6.13 4.66
C VAL A 182 -16.25 -5.38 3.59
N PRO A 183 -17.46 -4.85 3.91
CA PRO A 183 -18.22 -4.06 2.96
C PRO A 183 -17.52 -2.73 2.69
N TRP A 184 -17.94 -2.01 1.65
CA TRP A 184 -17.37 -0.72 1.31
C TRP A 184 -17.54 0.30 2.45
N ARG A 185 -18.74 0.35 3.04
CA ARG A 185 -19.08 1.23 4.17
C ARG A 185 -20.02 0.55 5.15
N THR A 186 -20.18 1.14 6.33
CA THR A 186 -21.14 0.69 7.35
C THR A 186 -22.55 0.58 6.75
N ASP A 187 -23.26 -0.50 7.10
CA ASP A 187 -24.62 -0.83 6.64
C ASP A 187 -24.77 -0.94 5.11
N ASP A 188 -23.68 -1.25 4.39
CA ASP A 188 -23.72 -1.51 2.94
C ASP A 188 -23.78 -3.01 2.62
N ASN A 189 -24.33 -3.34 1.46
CA ASN A 189 -24.37 -4.68 0.91
C ASN A 189 -23.33 -4.91 -0.19
N TYR A 190 -22.56 -3.87 -0.52
CA TYR A 190 -21.50 -3.90 -1.51
C TYR A 190 -20.14 -4.25 -0.87
N TYR A 191 -19.57 -5.39 -1.25
CA TYR A 191 -18.27 -5.88 -0.79
C TYR A 191 -17.26 -5.74 -1.92
N ASN A 192 -16.20 -4.98 -1.68
CA ASN A 192 -15.31 -4.54 -2.74
C ASN A 192 -13.83 -4.76 -2.42
N THR A 193 -13.03 -4.88 -3.47
CA THR A 193 -11.57 -4.97 -3.40
C THR A 193 -10.93 -3.80 -2.66
N PRO A 194 -11.37 -2.54 -2.85
CA PRO A 194 -10.84 -1.37 -2.15
C PRO A 194 -10.95 -1.42 -0.63
N ALA A 195 -11.98 -2.07 -0.07
CA ALA A 195 -12.10 -2.25 1.38
C ALA A 195 -11.42 -3.55 1.84
N THR A 196 -11.68 -4.66 1.15
CA THR A 196 -11.25 -5.99 1.59
C THR A 196 -9.75 -6.23 1.39
N GLY A 197 -9.19 -5.75 0.28
CA GLY A 197 -7.76 -5.87 -0.02
C GLY A 197 -6.87 -5.22 1.04
N PRO A 198 -6.96 -3.90 1.28
CA PRO A 198 -6.09 -3.23 2.24
C PRO A 198 -6.39 -3.64 3.68
N ALA A 199 -7.64 -4.00 4.03
CA ALA A 199 -7.93 -4.61 5.32
C ALA A 199 -7.21 -5.95 5.47
N GLY A 200 -7.20 -6.79 4.44
CA GLY A 200 -6.42 -8.03 4.39
C GLY A 200 -4.92 -7.79 4.61
N VAL A 201 -4.33 -6.80 3.94
CA VAL A 201 -2.91 -6.42 4.14
C VAL A 201 -2.67 -6.02 5.60
N ALA A 202 -3.57 -5.23 6.19
CA ALA A 202 -3.49 -4.80 7.58
C ALA A 202 -3.62 -5.98 8.56
N PHE A 203 -4.54 -6.92 8.31
CA PHE A 203 -4.67 -8.15 9.08
C PHE A 203 -3.37 -8.97 9.03
N ALA A 204 -2.79 -9.16 7.85
CA ALA A 204 -1.54 -9.90 7.71
C ALA A 204 -0.38 -9.24 8.49
N ARG A 205 -0.24 -7.92 8.39
CA ARG A 205 0.81 -7.16 9.07
C ARG A 205 0.70 -7.19 10.59
N THR A 206 -0.52 -7.16 11.10
CA THR A 206 -0.81 -7.18 12.55
C THR A 206 -0.93 -8.60 13.13
N GLY A 207 -0.71 -9.64 12.31
CA GLY A 207 -0.63 -11.04 12.74
C GLY A 207 -1.95 -11.83 12.67
N ASP A 208 -3.03 -11.23 12.17
CA ASP A 208 -4.33 -11.88 11.98
C ASP A 208 -4.38 -12.61 10.63
N LEU A 209 -3.49 -13.61 10.48
CA LEU A 209 -3.30 -14.33 9.22
C LEU A 209 -4.58 -15.02 8.74
N ALA A 210 -5.41 -15.53 9.65
CA ALA A 210 -6.65 -16.20 9.29
C ALA A 210 -7.67 -15.27 8.61
N LEU A 211 -7.78 -14.00 9.04
CA LEU A 211 -8.60 -13.02 8.34
C LEU A 211 -7.98 -12.60 7.00
N ALA A 212 -6.65 -12.43 6.96
CA ALA A 212 -5.95 -12.09 5.72
C ALA A 212 -6.11 -13.18 4.64
N GLU A 213 -6.01 -14.46 5.01
CA GLU A 213 -6.22 -15.59 4.09
C GLU A 213 -7.65 -15.61 3.55
N LYS A 214 -8.66 -15.34 4.39
CA LYS A 214 -10.06 -15.23 3.96
C LYS A 214 -10.27 -14.06 2.99
N ALA A 215 -9.66 -12.91 3.26
CA ALA A 215 -9.71 -11.76 2.35
C ALA A 215 -9.09 -12.10 1.00
N ALA A 216 -7.93 -12.77 1.00
CA ALA A 216 -7.25 -13.20 -0.21
C ALA A 216 -8.08 -14.22 -1.01
N GLU A 217 -8.77 -15.12 -0.32
CA GLU A 217 -9.66 -16.09 -0.95
C GLU A 217 -10.92 -15.45 -1.52
N PHE A 218 -11.50 -14.47 -0.84
CA PHE A 218 -12.61 -13.68 -1.37
C PHE A 218 -12.22 -12.98 -2.67
N LEU A 219 -11.08 -12.27 -2.69
CA LEU A 219 -10.60 -11.62 -3.92
C LEU A 219 -10.39 -12.63 -5.04
N HIS A 220 -9.76 -13.77 -4.74
CA HIS A 220 -9.43 -14.78 -5.74
C HIS A 220 -10.64 -15.53 -6.30
N THR A 221 -11.61 -15.89 -5.46
CA THR A 221 -12.73 -16.76 -5.88
C THR A 221 -13.97 -16.00 -6.29
N ARG A 222 -14.18 -14.79 -5.74
CA ARG A 222 -15.41 -14.02 -5.96
C ARG A 222 -15.21 -12.86 -6.92
N LEU A 223 -14.00 -12.29 -6.98
CA LEU A 223 -13.73 -11.07 -7.75
C LEU A 223 -12.71 -11.24 -8.87
N ARG A 224 -11.96 -12.33 -8.92
CA ARG A 224 -11.05 -12.60 -10.05
C ARG A 224 -11.86 -12.93 -11.30
N ASP A 225 -11.63 -12.14 -12.34
CA ASP A 225 -12.13 -12.37 -13.68
C ASP A 225 -11.42 -13.60 -14.29
N PRO A 226 -12.15 -14.65 -14.70
CA PRO A 226 -11.53 -15.87 -15.21
C PRO A 226 -10.92 -15.70 -16.60
N GLU A 227 -11.34 -14.71 -17.39
CA GLU A 227 -10.83 -14.48 -18.75
C GLU A 227 -9.53 -13.71 -18.72
N THR A 228 -9.44 -12.66 -17.90
CA THR A 228 -8.26 -11.78 -17.86
C THR A 228 -7.35 -11.99 -16.66
N GLY A 229 -7.83 -12.68 -15.63
CA GLY A 229 -7.10 -12.87 -14.37
C GLY A 229 -7.03 -11.63 -13.47
N LEU A 230 -7.58 -10.49 -13.89
CA LEU A 230 -7.67 -9.27 -13.11
C LEU A 230 -8.75 -9.35 -12.03
N ILE A 231 -8.61 -8.55 -10.98
CA ILE A 231 -9.54 -8.45 -9.87
C ILE A 231 -10.56 -7.33 -10.13
N ALA A 232 -11.84 -7.69 -10.10
CA ALA A 232 -12.99 -6.80 -10.24
C ALA A 232 -13.11 -5.83 -9.05
N ASP A 233 -13.97 -4.82 -9.20
CA ASP A 233 -14.15 -3.81 -8.17
C ASP A 233 -14.86 -4.36 -6.93
N GLY A 234 -15.96 -5.07 -7.12
CA GLY A 234 -16.72 -5.63 -6.00
C GLY A 234 -18.00 -6.33 -6.42
N ILE A 235 -18.76 -6.79 -5.43
CA ILE A 235 -19.97 -7.57 -5.60
C ILE A 235 -21.04 -7.12 -4.60
N HIS A 236 -22.30 -7.05 -5.05
CA HIS A 236 -23.44 -6.89 -4.14
C HIS A 236 -23.84 -8.25 -3.57
N HIS A 237 -24.01 -8.34 -2.24
CA HIS A 237 -24.48 -9.54 -1.56
C HIS A 237 -25.86 -9.30 -0.92
N PRO A 238 -26.83 -10.24 -1.00
CA PRO A 238 -26.72 -11.58 -1.58
C PRO A 238 -26.93 -11.65 -3.11
N ASP A 239 -27.23 -10.52 -3.76
CA ASP A 239 -27.65 -10.47 -5.18
C ASP A 239 -26.65 -11.07 -6.18
N GLY A 240 -25.37 -11.13 -5.83
CA GLY A 240 -24.30 -11.72 -6.65
C GLY A 240 -23.85 -10.84 -7.83
N ARG A 241 -24.37 -9.61 -7.96
CA ARG A 241 -24.04 -8.71 -9.07
C ARG A 241 -22.64 -8.14 -8.90
N ILE A 242 -21.73 -8.49 -9.82
CA ILE A 242 -20.34 -8.05 -9.83
C ILE A 242 -20.21 -6.74 -10.62
N ASN A 243 -19.44 -5.80 -10.07
CA ASN A 243 -18.92 -4.63 -10.77
C ASN A 243 -17.58 -5.00 -11.41
N HIS A 244 -17.58 -5.24 -12.72
CA HIS A 244 -16.41 -5.69 -13.47
C HIS A 244 -15.42 -4.57 -13.81
N THR A 245 -15.58 -3.35 -13.28
CA THR A 245 -14.59 -2.29 -13.52
C THR A 245 -13.21 -2.70 -13.00
N ARG A 246 -12.20 -2.58 -13.85
CA ARG A 246 -10.82 -3.02 -13.61
C ARG A 246 -9.94 -1.83 -13.28
N HIS A 247 -9.94 -1.42 -12.02
CA HIS A 247 -9.07 -0.34 -11.57
C HIS A 247 -7.66 -0.87 -11.25
N THR A 248 -6.62 -0.07 -11.53
CA THR A 248 -5.22 -0.45 -11.33
C THR A 248 -4.89 -0.73 -9.87
N TYR A 249 -5.40 0.07 -8.92
CA TYR A 249 -5.15 -0.13 -7.48
C TYR A 249 -5.76 -1.40 -6.90
N ASN A 250 -6.86 -1.90 -7.45
CA ASN A 250 -7.45 -3.18 -7.04
C ASN A 250 -6.43 -4.31 -7.26
N GLN A 251 -5.67 -4.23 -8.35
CA GLN A 251 -4.63 -5.20 -8.68
C GLN A 251 -3.44 -5.02 -7.74
N GLY A 252 -3.03 -3.77 -7.51
CA GLY A 252 -1.96 -3.43 -6.58
C GLY A 252 -2.23 -3.99 -5.18
N VAL A 253 -3.41 -3.76 -4.63
CA VAL A 253 -3.70 -4.20 -3.26
C VAL A 253 -3.86 -5.72 -3.15
N ALA A 254 -4.35 -6.39 -4.19
CA ALA A 254 -4.35 -7.85 -4.27
C ALA A 254 -2.92 -8.41 -4.28
N LEU A 255 -2.01 -7.83 -5.08
CA LEU A 255 -0.58 -8.17 -5.05
C LEU A 255 0.02 -7.98 -3.66
N GLY A 256 -0.26 -6.85 -3.01
CA GLY A 256 0.19 -6.56 -1.65
C GLY A 256 -0.26 -7.61 -0.64
N LEU A 257 -1.53 -8.00 -0.69
CA LEU A 257 -2.08 -9.02 0.20
C LEU A 257 -1.45 -10.39 -0.04
N TYR A 258 -1.35 -10.83 -1.29
CA TYR A 258 -0.68 -12.09 -1.62
C TYR A 258 0.79 -12.09 -1.20
N LEU A 259 1.49 -10.96 -1.35
CA LEU A 259 2.89 -10.84 -0.97
C LEU A 259 3.10 -10.94 0.55
N GLU A 260 2.25 -10.27 1.34
CA GLU A 260 2.28 -10.39 2.81
C GLU A 260 2.02 -11.83 3.26
N LEU A 261 1.03 -12.51 2.65
CA LEU A 261 0.71 -13.90 2.95
C LEU A 261 1.83 -14.85 2.53
N ALA A 262 2.40 -14.70 1.33
CA ALA A 262 3.53 -15.49 0.87
C ALA A 262 4.72 -15.37 1.83
N THR A 263 5.06 -14.14 2.23
CA THR A 263 6.20 -13.85 3.11
C THR A 263 6.00 -14.42 4.52
N ARG A 264 4.77 -14.37 5.04
CA ARG A 264 4.47 -14.77 6.44
C ARG A 264 4.13 -16.25 6.61
N THR A 265 3.58 -16.88 5.58
CA THR A 265 3.12 -18.28 5.64
C THR A 265 4.03 -19.25 4.88
N GLY A 266 4.81 -18.77 3.92
CA GLY A 266 5.62 -19.61 3.02
C GLY A 266 4.80 -20.42 2.01
N GLN A 267 3.49 -20.18 1.88
CA GLN A 267 2.64 -20.94 0.96
C GLN A 267 2.87 -20.50 -0.50
N SER A 268 3.29 -21.44 -1.35
CA SER A 268 3.61 -21.19 -2.75
C SER A 268 2.41 -20.78 -3.61
N THR A 269 1.18 -21.07 -3.17
CA THR A 269 -0.04 -20.65 -3.88
C THR A 269 -0.12 -19.13 -4.06
N TYR A 270 0.33 -18.36 -3.06
CA TYR A 270 0.32 -16.90 -3.14
C TYR A 270 1.39 -16.38 -4.11
N LEU A 271 2.57 -17.02 -4.17
CA LEU A 271 3.58 -16.70 -5.19
C LEU A 271 3.04 -16.94 -6.60
N LYS A 272 2.30 -18.03 -6.81
CA LYS A 272 1.66 -18.30 -8.09
C LYS A 272 0.60 -17.26 -8.44
N ARG A 273 -0.25 -16.88 -7.48
CA ARG A 273 -1.26 -15.81 -7.66
C ARG A 273 -0.61 -14.45 -7.99
N ILE A 274 0.56 -14.15 -7.43
CA ILE A 274 1.34 -12.95 -7.75
C ILE A 274 1.82 -13.00 -9.20
N GLU A 275 2.50 -14.08 -9.61
CA GLU A 275 3.01 -14.27 -10.98
C GLU A 275 1.87 -14.10 -12.01
N ASP A 276 0.76 -14.80 -11.80
CA ASP A 276 -0.39 -14.76 -12.71
C ASP A 276 -1.01 -13.35 -12.79
N LEU A 277 -1.09 -12.63 -11.66
CA LEU A 277 -1.65 -11.28 -11.63
C LEU A 277 -0.70 -10.25 -12.24
N VAL A 278 0.62 -10.37 -12.05
CA VAL A 278 1.61 -9.52 -12.73
C VAL A 278 1.53 -9.68 -14.24
N ALA A 279 1.42 -10.92 -14.74
CA ALA A 279 1.23 -11.18 -16.16
C ALA A 279 -0.07 -10.54 -16.69
N ALA A 280 -1.19 -10.70 -15.97
CA ALA A 280 -2.46 -10.09 -16.33
C ALA A 280 -2.39 -8.56 -16.37
N ILE A 281 -1.70 -7.93 -15.41
CA ILE A 281 -1.46 -6.48 -15.38
C ILE A 281 -0.67 -6.04 -16.60
N ALA A 282 0.43 -6.74 -16.92
CA ALA A 282 1.27 -6.43 -18.06
C ALA A 282 0.48 -6.44 -19.37
N GLU A 283 -0.37 -7.45 -19.56
CA GLU A 283 -1.18 -7.60 -20.77
C GLU A 283 -2.32 -6.57 -20.88
N ASN A 284 -3.00 -6.28 -19.77
CA ASN A 284 -4.30 -5.59 -19.81
C ASN A 284 -4.28 -4.15 -19.28
N LEU A 285 -3.30 -3.80 -18.44
CA LEU A 285 -3.25 -2.52 -17.72
C LEU A 285 -1.92 -1.78 -17.92
N THR A 286 -1.18 -2.12 -18.98
CA THR A 286 -0.04 -1.34 -19.44
C THR A 286 -0.20 -0.96 -20.92
N THR A 287 0.40 0.16 -21.29
CA THR A 287 0.57 0.55 -22.69
C THR A 287 1.54 -0.40 -23.40
N PRO A 288 1.63 -0.38 -24.74
CA PRO A 288 2.65 -1.18 -25.47
C PRO A 288 4.10 -0.92 -25.04
N HIS A 289 4.37 0.19 -24.34
CA HIS A 289 5.67 0.55 -23.79
C HIS A 289 5.85 0.16 -22.32
N GLY A 290 4.93 -0.62 -21.74
CA GLY A 290 5.01 -1.10 -20.36
C GLY A 290 4.67 -0.05 -19.29
N VAL A 291 4.17 1.13 -19.70
CA VAL A 291 3.70 2.18 -18.77
C VAL A 291 2.30 1.84 -18.28
N ILE A 292 2.05 1.93 -16.96
CA ILE A 292 0.70 1.75 -16.37
C ILE A 292 -0.30 2.68 -17.09
N VAL A 293 -1.46 2.13 -17.47
CA VAL A 293 -2.51 2.90 -18.17
C VAL A 293 -3.00 4.08 -17.32
N GLY A 294 -3.24 5.20 -18.00
CA GLY A 294 -3.76 6.41 -17.39
C GLY A 294 -5.14 6.21 -16.75
N ALA A 295 -5.46 7.11 -15.82
CA ALA A 295 -6.74 7.16 -15.14
C ALA A 295 -7.37 8.56 -15.31
N ALA A 296 -8.56 8.80 -14.76
CA ALA A 296 -9.10 10.16 -14.67
C ALA A 296 -8.45 10.96 -13.52
N GLY A 297 -8.90 12.21 -13.33
CA GLY A 297 -8.60 12.99 -12.13
C GLY A 297 -9.39 12.52 -10.91
N ASN A 298 -9.43 13.35 -9.87
CA ASN A 298 -10.09 13.06 -8.60
C ASN A 298 -9.62 11.70 -8.04
N ASP A 299 -10.51 10.83 -7.56
CA ASP A 299 -10.14 9.60 -6.86
C ASP A 299 -9.27 8.66 -7.71
N GLU A 300 -9.57 8.57 -9.01
CA GLU A 300 -8.84 7.73 -9.96
C GLU A 300 -7.36 8.13 -10.11
N GLY A 301 -7.04 9.39 -9.82
CA GLY A 301 -5.69 9.92 -9.90
C GLY A 301 -4.69 9.18 -9.00
N LEU A 302 -5.13 8.53 -7.92
CA LEU A 302 -4.29 7.75 -7.00
C LEU A 302 -4.01 6.32 -7.48
N PHE A 303 -4.79 5.80 -8.43
CA PHE A 303 -4.84 4.36 -8.67
C PHE A 303 -3.55 3.81 -9.26
N MET A 304 -2.94 4.56 -10.18
CA MET A 304 -1.67 4.18 -10.82
C MET A 304 -0.53 4.11 -9.78
N GLY A 305 -0.45 5.08 -8.87
CA GLY A 305 0.57 5.10 -7.82
C GLY A 305 0.48 3.90 -6.90
N ILE A 306 -0.73 3.55 -6.46
CA ILE A 306 -0.95 2.39 -5.57
C ILE A 306 -0.52 1.09 -6.26
N LEU A 307 -0.85 0.92 -7.54
CA LEU A 307 -0.35 -0.23 -8.32
C LEU A 307 1.19 -0.24 -8.37
N ALA A 308 1.81 0.89 -8.70
CA ALA A 308 3.26 1.00 -8.79
C ALA A 308 3.97 0.65 -7.46
N ARG A 309 3.41 1.07 -6.32
CA ARG A 309 3.93 0.73 -4.98
C ARG A 309 4.03 -0.79 -4.80
N TYR A 310 2.94 -1.51 -5.03
CA TYR A 310 2.91 -2.94 -4.78
C TYR A 310 3.66 -3.75 -5.83
N LEU A 311 3.70 -3.30 -7.10
CA LEU A 311 4.59 -3.89 -8.11
C LEU A 311 6.06 -3.75 -7.71
N ALA A 312 6.46 -2.61 -7.15
CA ALA A 312 7.82 -2.43 -6.67
C ALA A 312 8.15 -3.36 -5.48
N ASP A 313 7.20 -3.58 -4.56
CA ASP A 313 7.38 -4.54 -3.48
C ASP A 313 7.50 -5.98 -4.01
N VAL A 314 6.67 -6.37 -4.99
CA VAL A 314 6.76 -7.67 -5.67
C VAL A 314 8.09 -7.84 -6.39
N ALA A 315 8.51 -6.87 -7.19
CA ALA A 315 9.79 -6.90 -7.89
C ALA A 315 10.96 -7.13 -6.93
N ARG A 316 10.93 -6.48 -5.77
CA ARG A 316 12.04 -6.48 -4.81
C ARG A 316 12.08 -7.72 -3.92
N VAL A 317 10.91 -8.25 -3.55
CA VAL A 317 10.81 -9.43 -2.67
C VAL A 317 10.83 -10.74 -3.46
N CYS A 318 10.15 -10.78 -4.61
CA CYS A 318 10.05 -11.98 -5.44
C CYS A 318 11.09 -12.02 -6.57
N GLY A 319 11.79 -10.91 -6.86
CA GLY A 319 12.70 -10.82 -8.00
C GLY A 319 11.97 -10.78 -9.35
N ASP A 320 10.69 -10.39 -9.37
CA ASP A 320 9.87 -10.37 -10.58
C ASP A 320 10.33 -9.26 -11.55
N THR A 321 10.89 -9.67 -12.68
CA THR A 321 11.46 -8.76 -13.68
C THR A 321 10.39 -8.03 -14.50
N THR A 322 9.19 -8.59 -14.64
CA THR A 322 8.07 -7.94 -15.33
C THR A 322 7.54 -6.80 -14.47
N ALA A 323 7.30 -7.05 -13.18
CA ALA A 323 6.92 -6.02 -12.23
C ALA A 323 7.98 -4.90 -12.17
N ALA A 324 9.26 -5.27 -12.16
CA ALA A 324 10.35 -4.30 -12.20
C ALA A 324 10.33 -3.44 -13.47
N ALA A 325 10.15 -4.05 -14.64
CA ALA A 325 10.09 -3.34 -15.92
C ALA A 325 8.92 -2.35 -15.97
N ILE A 326 7.74 -2.74 -15.47
CA ILE A 326 6.55 -1.86 -15.45
C ILE A 326 6.79 -0.63 -14.57
N VAL A 327 7.35 -0.81 -13.37
CA VAL A 327 7.63 0.31 -12.46
C VAL A 327 8.67 1.25 -13.07
N THR A 328 9.76 0.72 -13.61
CA THR A 328 10.82 1.52 -14.25
C THR A 328 10.26 2.31 -15.44
N ALA A 329 9.57 1.65 -16.37
CA ALA A 329 8.98 2.31 -17.54
C ALA A 329 7.98 3.40 -17.12
N SER A 330 7.16 3.13 -16.11
CA SER A 330 6.19 4.09 -15.59
C SER A 330 6.84 5.30 -14.92
N ALA A 331 7.88 5.10 -14.10
CA ALA A 331 8.61 6.17 -13.44
C ALA A 331 9.37 7.05 -14.44
N GLU A 332 10.00 6.43 -15.46
CA GLU A 332 10.68 7.14 -16.53
C GLU A 332 9.71 7.96 -17.36
N ALA A 333 8.57 7.38 -17.76
CA ALA A 333 7.54 8.08 -18.50
C ALA A 333 6.93 9.23 -17.69
N ALA A 334 6.58 8.99 -16.42
CA ALA A 334 6.06 10.02 -15.52
C ALA A 334 7.03 11.20 -15.40
N TRP A 335 8.34 10.92 -15.28
CA TRP A 335 9.35 11.97 -15.24
C TRP A 335 9.47 12.67 -16.60
N ALA A 336 9.65 11.94 -17.69
CA ALA A 336 9.88 12.51 -19.02
C ALA A 336 8.72 13.39 -19.49
N HIS A 337 7.49 13.04 -19.12
CA HIS A 337 6.27 13.72 -19.54
C HIS A 337 5.70 14.70 -18.51
N ARG A 338 6.35 14.91 -17.37
CA ARG A 338 6.01 16.02 -16.46
C ARG A 338 6.21 17.36 -17.16
N VAL A 339 5.48 18.39 -16.73
CA VAL A 339 5.74 19.78 -17.13
C VAL A 339 6.22 20.59 -15.93
N ASP A 340 6.83 21.75 -16.17
CA ASP A 340 7.03 22.75 -15.12
C ASP A 340 5.67 23.34 -14.74
N GLY A 341 5.37 23.40 -13.44
CA GLY A 341 4.17 24.03 -12.91
C GLY A 341 4.15 25.56 -13.04
N GLY A 342 5.26 26.19 -13.43
CA GLY A 342 5.45 27.64 -13.47
C GLY A 342 5.96 28.23 -12.14
N ASP A 343 6.14 27.37 -11.14
CA ASP A 343 6.72 27.66 -9.82
C ASP A 343 8.06 26.92 -9.62
N GLY A 344 8.63 26.33 -10.67
CA GLY A 344 9.87 25.55 -10.62
C GLY A 344 9.70 24.12 -10.11
N HIS A 345 8.46 23.69 -9.81
CA HIS A 345 8.16 22.34 -9.37
C HIS A 345 7.56 21.50 -10.51
N PRO A 346 7.84 20.18 -10.59
CA PRO A 346 7.22 19.30 -11.58
C PRO A 346 5.70 19.19 -11.37
N LEU A 347 4.95 19.09 -12.46
CA LEU A 347 3.54 18.72 -12.48
C LEU A 347 3.34 17.44 -13.29
N PHE A 348 2.78 16.42 -12.65
CA PHE A 348 2.48 15.13 -13.28
C PHE A 348 1.07 15.10 -13.90
N GLY A 349 0.88 14.29 -14.94
CA GLY A 349 -0.41 14.11 -15.62
C GLY A 349 -1.19 12.90 -15.11
N THR A 350 -2.45 12.79 -15.54
CA THR A 350 -3.32 11.63 -15.26
C THR A 350 -2.99 10.39 -16.11
N GLU A 351 -2.14 10.55 -17.11
CA GLU A 351 -1.61 9.48 -17.96
C GLU A 351 -0.11 9.72 -18.17
N TRP A 352 0.74 8.85 -17.64
CA TRP A 352 2.20 9.05 -17.71
C TRP A 352 2.79 8.81 -19.10
N ALA A 353 2.06 8.13 -19.99
CA ALA A 353 2.48 7.92 -21.37
C ALA A 353 2.34 9.17 -22.26
N ARG A 354 1.78 10.27 -21.73
CA ARG A 354 1.56 11.52 -22.48
C ARG A 354 2.05 12.73 -21.68
N PRO A 355 2.51 13.79 -22.36
CA PRO A 355 2.85 15.05 -21.71
C PRO A 355 1.71 15.56 -20.83
N ALA A 356 2.05 15.93 -19.60
CA ALA A 356 1.16 16.69 -18.73
C ALA A 356 0.87 18.06 -19.36
N SER A 357 -0.20 18.70 -18.88
CA SER A 357 -0.62 20.02 -19.32
C SER A 357 -1.10 20.86 -18.15
N MET A 358 -0.64 22.12 -18.11
CA MET A 358 -1.13 23.14 -17.19
C MET A 358 -2.58 23.56 -17.46
N THR A 359 -3.12 23.29 -18.65
CA THR A 359 -4.53 23.62 -18.96
C THR A 359 -5.51 22.57 -18.46
N ASN A 360 -5.05 21.34 -18.19
CA ASN A 360 -5.90 20.29 -17.64
C ASN A 360 -5.98 20.41 -16.12
N ALA A 361 -7.18 20.74 -15.61
CA ALA A 361 -7.40 20.91 -14.18
C ALA A 361 -7.18 19.63 -13.37
N ALA A 362 -7.53 18.46 -13.93
CA ALA A 362 -7.38 17.16 -13.27
C ALA A 362 -5.93 16.85 -12.89
N HIS A 363 -4.96 17.32 -13.70
CA HIS A 363 -3.55 17.15 -13.39
C HIS A 363 -3.15 17.82 -12.07
N ARG A 364 -3.88 18.84 -11.63
CA ARG A 364 -3.56 19.55 -10.39
C ARG A 364 -4.29 19.01 -9.16
N ASP A 365 -4.99 17.90 -9.29
CA ASP A 365 -5.54 17.17 -8.16
C ASP A 365 -4.40 16.55 -7.35
N LEU A 366 -4.51 16.62 -6.02
CA LEU A 366 -3.52 16.03 -5.11
C LEU A 366 -3.34 14.54 -5.40
N SER A 367 -4.42 13.82 -5.68
CA SER A 367 -4.38 12.38 -6.00
C SER A 367 -3.43 12.05 -7.17
N VAL A 368 -3.48 12.84 -8.24
CA VAL A 368 -2.62 12.68 -9.42
C VAL A 368 -1.17 12.96 -9.07
N GLN A 369 -0.91 14.02 -8.30
CA GLN A 369 0.45 14.35 -7.87
C GLN A 369 1.01 13.32 -6.89
N LEU A 370 0.18 12.75 -6.01
CA LEU A 370 0.56 11.66 -5.13
C LEU A 370 0.95 10.41 -5.93
N SER A 371 0.23 10.07 -7.00
CA SER A 371 0.63 8.95 -7.87
C SER A 371 1.99 9.19 -8.52
N GLY A 372 2.22 10.39 -9.06
CA GLY A 372 3.52 10.76 -9.64
C GLY A 372 4.66 10.69 -8.62
N TRP A 373 4.43 11.13 -7.38
CA TRP A 373 5.40 10.98 -6.30
C TRP A 373 5.62 9.51 -5.92
N MET A 374 4.55 8.73 -5.78
CA MET A 374 4.60 7.33 -5.35
C MET A 374 5.37 6.45 -6.32
N VAL A 375 5.21 6.62 -7.64
CA VAL A 375 5.96 5.84 -8.64
C VAL A 375 7.45 6.16 -8.65
N LEU A 376 7.83 7.42 -8.37
CA LEU A 376 9.23 7.82 -8.29
C LEU A 376 9.91 7.29 -7.02
N GLU A 377 9.21 7.30 -5.88
CA GLU A 377 9.68 6.65 -4.64
C GLU A 377 9.79 5.12 -4.84
N ALA A 378 8.80 4.50 -5.48
CA ALA A 378 8.80 3.07 -5.79
C ALA A 378 9.99 2.67 -6.66
N HIS A 379 10.27 3.42 -7.73
CA HIS A 379 11.42 3.19 -8.59
C HIS A 379 12.75 3.38 -7.85
N HIS A 380 12.89 4.46 -7.06
CA HIS A 380 14.09 4.67 -6.26
C HIS A 380 14.34 3.51 -5.27
N ARG A 381 13.29 3.03 -4.59
CA ARG A 381 13.40 1.89 -3.66
C ARG A 381 13.86 0.60 -4.33
N MET A 382 13.45 0.36 -5.56
CA MET A 382 13.92 -0.80 -6.33
C MET A 382 15.40 -0.69 -6.67
N VAL A 383 15.84 0.46 -7.20
CA VAL A 383 17.22 0.68 -7.65
C VAL A 383 18.20 0.75 -6.47
N SER A 384 17.77 1.26 -5.31
CA SER A 384 18.61 1.38 -4.11
C SER A 384 18.76 0.09 -3.30
N SER A 385 17.94 -0.93 -3.57
CA SER A 385 18.01 -2.24 -2.89
C SER A 385 18.84 -3.28 -3.65
N GLY A 386 19.38 -2.93 -4.81
CA GLY A 386 20.15 -3.81 -5.70
C GLY A 386 21.65 -3.81 -5.45
#